data_AF-A0A0C1FAP7-F1
#
_entry.id   AF-A0A0C1FAP7-F1
#
_cell.length_a   1.000
_cell.length_b   1.000
_cell.length_c   1.000
_cell.angle_alpha   90.00
_cell.angle_beta   90.00
_cell.angle_gamma   90.00
#
_symmetry.space_group_name_H-M   'P 1'
#
loop_
_entity.id
_entity.type
_entity.pdbx_description
1 polymer ?
#
loop_
_entity_poly.entity_id
_entity_poly.type
_entity_poly.pdbx_seq_one_letter_code
_entity_poly.pdbx_strand_id
1 'polypeptide(L)'
;MTLSVPAYFYLKFFVKDDTEKRINKILSSTKVGKVEGVIKKFNRRIEYKRQATVTFESFEVDSMKFAYADYLLGKFNRFSETNNGVLQNGINVRITYRKGDYAIQKIEIEK
;
A
#
# COMPACT_ATOMS: atom_id res chain seq x y z
N MET A 1 -17.57 -35.62 -48.21
CA MET A 1 -16.64 -35.15 -47.15
C MET A 1 -17.14 -33.81 -46.67
N THR A 2 -17.69 -33.71 -45.46
CA THR A 2 -18.08 -32.46 -44.83
C THR A 2 -16.88 -31.90 -44.06
N LEU A 3 -16.28 -30.81 -44.54
CA LEU A 3 -15.25 -30.10 -43.78
C LEU A 3 -15.92 -29.36 -42.61
N SER A 4 -15.62 -29.79 -41.39
CA SER A 4 -15.90 -29.03 -40.17
C SER A 4 -14.78 -28.00 -39.99
N VAL A 5 -15.11 -26.71 -40.07
CA VAL A 5 -14.18 -25.63 -39.73
C VAL A 5 -14.33 -25.34 -38.24
N PRO A 6 -13.28 -25.48 -37.42
CA PRO A 6 -13.38 -25.13 -36.00
C PRO A 6 -13.59 -23.62 -35.85
N ALA A 7 -14.74 -23.22 -35.31
CA ALA A 7 -15.04 -21.85 -34.94
C ALA A 7 -14.59 -21.60 -33.50
N TYR A 8 -13.70 -20.62 -33.31
CA TYR A 8 -13.24 -20.19 -31.99
C TYR A 8 -13.99 -18.91 -31.59
N PHE A 9 -14.73 -18.98 -30.49
CA PHE A 9 -15.36 -17.80 -29.88
C PHE A 9 -14.38 -17.19 -28.86
N TYR A 10 -13.86 -16.00 -29.15
CA TYR A 10 -13.01 -15.26 -28.23
C TYR A 10 -13.88 -14.43 -27.27
N LEU A 11 -13.91 -14.80 -25.99
CA LEU A 11 -14.42 -13.92 -24.93
C LEU A 11 -13.34 -12.88 -24.59
N LYS A 12 -13.60 -11.62 -24.94
CA LYS A 12 -12.79 -10.48 -24.49
C LYS A 12 -13.50 -9.77 -23.36
N PHE A 13 -13.02 -9.96 -22.13
CA PHE A 13 -13.54 -9.25 -20.96
C PHE A 13 -12.98 -7.83 -20.95
N PHE A 14 -13.85 -6.83 -21.17
CA PHE A 14 -13.51 -5.43 -20.98
C PHE A 14 -13.85 -5.05 -19.53
N VAL A 15 -12.87 -5.13 -18.64
CA VAL A 15 -13.01 -4.55 -17.30
C VAL A 15 -12.72 -3.07 -17.42
N LYS A 16 -13.70 -2.23 -17.10
CA LYS A 16 -13.49 -0.78 -17.03
C LYS A 16 -12.54 -0.49 -15.87
N ASP A 17 -11.36 0.04 -16.17
CA ASP A 17 -10.40 0.44 -15.15
C ASP A 17 -10.80 1.80 -14.57
N ASP A 18 -11.59 1.77 -13.49
CA ASP A 18 -11.95 2.96 -12.70
C ASP A 18 -11.05 3.10 -11.44
N THR A 19 -9.90 2.42 -11.42
CA THR A 19 -9.00 2.39 -10.24
C THR A 19 -8.54 3.78 -9.83
N GLU A 20 -8.09 4.58 -10.79
CA GLU A 20 -7.61 5.95 -10.55
C GLU A 20 -8.71 6.86 -9.98
N LYS A 21 -9.91 6.82 -10.58
CA LYS A 21 -11.08 7.57 -10.08
C LYS A 21 -11.43 7.17 -8.65
N ARG A 22 -11.37 5.87 -8.34
CA ARG A 22 -11.67 5.35 -7.00
C ARG A 22 -10.63 5.79 -5.97
N ILE A 23 -9.34 5.75 -6.32
CA ILE A 23 -8.24 6.22 -5.46
C ILE A 23 -8.39 7.73 -5.21
N ASN A 24 -8.60 8.52 -6.26
CA ASN A 24 -8.77 9.97 -6.15
C ASN A 24 -9.98 10.33 -5.27
N LYS A 25 -11.09 9.59 -5.37
CA LYS A 25 -12.26 9.79 -4.51
C LYS A 25 -11.96 9.52 -3.03
N ILE A 26 -11.14 8.53 -2.70
CA ILE A 26 -10.76 8.22 -1.31
C ILE A 26 -9.83 9.32 -0.78
N LEU A 27 -8.80 9.69 -1.54
CA LEU A 27 -7.77 10.66 -1.14
C LEU A 27 -8.29 12.11 -1.07
N SER A 28 -9.36 12.43 -1.81
CA SER A 28 -10.03 13.74 -1.75
C SER A 28 -11.16 13.81 -0.71
N SER A 29 -11.50 12.69 -0.06
CA SER A 29 -12.58 12.68 0.92
C SER A 29 -12.19 13.39 2.22
N THR A 30 -13.16 14.01 2.89
CA THR A 30 -12.96 14.63 4.22
C THR A 30 -12.60 13.61 5.30
N LYS A 31 -12.76 12.31 4.99
CA LYS A 31 -12.47 11.15 5.86
C LYS A 31 -10.98 10.81 5.94
N VAL A 32 -10.14 11.43 5.11
CA VAL A 32 -8.68 11.28 5.22
C VAL A 32 -8.05 12.51 5.88
N GLY A 33 -7.01 12.26 6.68
CA GLY A 33 -6.10 13.26 7.23
C GLY A 33 -4.76 13.20 6.51
N LYS A 34 -4.02 14.30 6.59
CA LYS A 34 -2.65 14.41 6.07
C LYS A 34 -1.75 14.93 7.19
N VAL A 35 -0.55 14.38 7.28
CA VAL A 35 0.49 14.85 8.20
C VAL A 35 1.83 14.84 7.48
N GLU A 36 2.64 15.85 7.71
CA GLU A 36 3.97 16.02 7.14
C GLU A 36 5.00 16.07 8.26
N GLY A 37 6.16 15.47 8.03
CA GLY A 37 7.27 15.60 8.95
C GLY A 37 8.31 14.49 8.80
N VAL A 38 9.20 14.44 9.78
CA VAL A 38 10.31 13.47 9.81
C VAL A 38 9.89 12.21 10.54
N ILE A 39 10.21 11.05 9.97
CA ILE A 39 10.08 9.75 10.63
C ILE A 39 10.98 9.70 11.87
N LYS A 40 10.39 9.38 13.01
CA LYS A 40 11.06 9.17 14.30
C LYS A 40 10.66 7.82 14.91
N LYS A 41 11.48 7.32 15.83
CA LYS A 41 11.24 6.07 16.59
C LYS A 41 10.82 4.89 15.70
N PHE A 42 11.41 4.80 14.51
CA PHE A 42 11.20 3.67 13.62
C PHE A 42 11.61 2.38 14.32
N ASN A 43 10.73 1.40 14.30
CA ASN A 43 10.95 0.09 14.89
C ASN A 43 10.36 -0.99 13.98
N ARG A 44 11.15 -2.05 13.76
CA ARG A 44 10.79 -3.23 13.01
C ARG A 44 10.85 -4.44 13.93
N ARG A 45 9.77 -5.24 13.96
CA ARG A 45 9.74 -6.53 14.63
C ARG A 45 9.28 -7.61 13.67
N ILE A 46 9.84 -8.81 13.79
CA ILE A 46 9.46 -9.97 13.00
C ILE A 46 8.72 -10.93 13.94
N GLU A 47 7.51 -11.31 13.56
CA GLU A 47 6.69 -12.27 14.29
C GLU A 47 6.59 -13.57 13.48
N TYR A 48 7.08 -14.66 14.07
CA TYR A 48 7.02 -15.99 13.48
C TYR A 48 5.72 -16.66 13.92
N LYS A 49 4.75 -16.78 13.01
CA LYS A 49 3.54 -17.59 13.23
C LYS A 49 3.70 -18.95 12.57
N ARG A 50 2.99 -19.96 13.09
CA ARG A 50 3.05 -21.37 12.63
C ARG A 50 2.94 -21.57 11.11
N GLN A 51 2.37 -20.61 10.38
CA GLN A 51 2.15 -20.68 8.92
C GLN A 51 2.69 -19.46 8.15
N ALA A 52 3.26 -18.45 8.83
CA ALA A 52 3.71 -17.23 8.17
C ALA A 52 4.70 -16.43 9.03
N THR A 53 5.69 -15.83 8.38
CA THR A 53 6.52 -14.78 8.98
C THR A 53 5.88 -13.44 8.65
N VAL A 54 5.58 -12.64 9.68
CA VAL A 54 5.01 -11.30 9.50
C VAL A 54 5.97 -10.26 10.07
N THR A 55 6.43 -9.36 9.20
CA THR A 55 7.15 -8.17 9.64
C THR A 55 6.14 -7.11 10.05
N PHE A 56 6.34 -6.48 11.20
CA PHE A 56 5.57 -5.33 11.66
C PHE A 56 6.50 -4.15 11.81
N GLU A 57 6.05 -3.00 11.32
CA GLU A 57 6.82 -1.76 11.32
C GLU A 57 5.99 -0.66 11.94
N SER A 58 6.65 0.19 12.72
CA SER A 58 6.02 1.30 13.41
C SER A 58 6.96 2.49 13.48
N PHE A 59 6.39 3.69 13.47
CA PHE A 59 7.15 4.94 13.54
C PHE A 59 6.24 6.12 13.95
N GLU A 60 6.85 7.27 14.20
CA GLU A 60 6.18 8.53 14.53
C GLU A 60 6.45 9.60 13.46
N VAL A 61 5.43 10.38 13.09
CA VAL A 61 5.54 11.59 12.24
C VAL A 61 4.69 12.68 12.88
N ASP A 62 5.29 13.83 13.17
CA ASP A 62 4.62 14.97 13.85
C ASP A 62 3.80 14.55 15.09
N SER A 63 4.43 13.75 15.97
CA SER A 63 3.81 13.17 17.19
C SER A 63 2.68 12.15 16.96
N MET A 64 2.35 11.84 15.71
CA MET A 64 1.40 10.79 15.35
C MET A 64 2.10 9.45 15.19
N LYS A 65 1.55 8.39 15.81
CA LYS A 65 2.08 7.02 15.72
C LYS A 65 1.39 6.27 14.58
N PHE A 66 2.21 5.65 13.74
CA PHE A 66 1.76 4.78 12.67
C PHE A 66 2.36 3.40 12.83
N ALA A 67 1.59 2.38 12.46
CA ALA A 67 2.05 1.00 12.40
C ALA A 67 1.38 0.27 11.24
N TYR A 68 2.13 -0.61 10.60
CA TYR A 68 1.60 -1.50 9.58
C TYR A 68 2.30 -2.86 9.64
N ALA A 69 1.61 -3.86 9.09
CA ALA A 69 2.17 -5.18 8.89
C ALA A 69 2.56 -5.34 7.43
N ASP A 70 3.74 -5.89 7.18
CA ASP A 70 4.35 -6.02 5.86
C ASP A 70 3.51 -6.88 4.92
N TYR A 71 2.58 -7.74 5.35
CA TYR A 71 1.66 -8.38 4.40
C TYR A 71 0.73 -7.39 3.67
N LEU A 72 0.50 -6.19 4.20
CA LEU A 72 -0.28 -5.13 3.56
C LEU A 72 0.52 -4.40 2.47
N LEU A 73 1.85 -4.28 2.63
CA LEU A 73 2.76 -3.76 1.61
C LEU A 73 3.44 -4.87 0.80
N GLY A 74 3.32 -6.13 1.21
CA GLY A 74 3.99 -7.29 0.62
C GLY A 74 3.48 -7.60 -0.79
N LYS A 75 2.24 -7.18 -1.10
CA LYS A 75 1.74 -7.16 -2.48
C LYS A 75 2.35 -6.03 -3.31
N PHE A 76 2.70 -4.88 -2.73
CA PHE A 76 3.48 -3.83 -3.40
C PHE A 76 4.95 -4.25 -3.57
N ASN A 77 5.56 -4.86 -2.55
CA ASN A 77 6.93 -5.39 -2.54
C ASN A 77 7.17 -6.56 -3.51
N ARG A 78 6.11 -7.14 -4.10
CA ARG A 78 6.23 -8.16 -5.15
C ARG A 78 6.28 -7.58 -6.56
N PHE A 79 5.83 -6.33 -6.75
CA PHE A 79 5.83 -5.63 -8.04
C PHE A 79 6.95 -4.59 -8.16
N SER A 80 7.40 -4.03 -7.03
CA SER A 80 8.66 -3.30 -6.94
C SER A 80 9.59 -4.11 -6.04
N GLU A 81 10.84 -4.29 -6.45
CA GLU A 81 11.94 -4.68 -5.56
C GLU A 81 12.19 -3.57 -4.51
N THR A 82 11.17 -3.19 -3.75
CA THR A 82 11.23 -2.14 -2.75
C THR A 82 12.02 -2.69 -1.59
N ASN A 83 13.29 -2.29 -1.54
CA ASN A 83 14.14 -2.45 -0.39
C ASN A 83 13.37 -2.08 0.87
N ASN A 84 13.25 -3.01 1.81
CA ASN A 84 12.79 -2.79 3.19
C ASN A 84 13.76 -1.86 3.95
N GLY A 85 14.34 -0.84 3.33
CA GLY A 85 15.14 0.23 3.93
C GLY A 85 14.62 1.61 3.57
N VAL A 86 13.54 1.70 2.78
CA VAL A 86 12.97 2.96 2.29
C VAL A 86 12.33 3.79 3.41
N LEU A 87 11.84 3.17 4.48
CA LEU A 87 11.37 3.88 5.68
C LEU A 87 12.35 3.64 6.83
N GLN A 88 12.87 4.74 7.37
CA GLN A 88 13.80 4.78 8.49
C GLN A 88 13.76 6.17 9.14
N ASN A 89 14.34 6.29 10.33
CA ASN A 89 14.44 7.57 11.02
C ASN A 89 15.14 8.62 10.15
N GLY A 90 14.70 9.87 10.22
CA GLY A 90 15.30 10.99 9.49
C GLY A 90 14.72 11.25 8.10
N ILE A 91 13.81 10.40 7.61
CA ILE A 91 13.17 10.60 6.31
C ILE A 91 11.98 11.56 6.43
N ASN A 92 11.95 12.59 5.59
CA ASN A 92 10.79 13.46 5.42
C ASN A 92 9.70 12.76 4.62
N VAL A 93 8.50 12.72 5.19
CA VAL A 93 7.35 12.09 4.57
C VAL A 93 6.09 12.93 4.71
N ARG A 94 5.20 12.79 3.73
CA ARG A 94 3.79 13.15 3.83
C ARG A 94 2.96 11.86 3.92
N ILE A 95 2.20 11.70 4.98
CA ILE A 95 1.33 10.54 5.20
C ILE A 95 -0.11 10.96 5.04
N THR A 96 -0.81 10.29 4.14
CA THR A 96 -2.28 10.34 4.08
C THR A 96 -2.84 9.13 4.79
N TYR A 97 -3.72 9.36 5.77
CA TYR A 97 -4.30 8.31 6.61
C TYR A 97 -5.81 8.48 6.72
N ARG A 98 -6.52 7.42 7.10
CA ARG A 98 -7.95 7.49 7.39
C ARG A 98 -8.17 8.01 8.81
N LYS A 99 -9.03 9.01 8.96
CA LYS A 99 -9.41 9.55 10.27
C LYS A 99 -10.22 8.50 11.04
N GLY A 100 -9.90 8.32 12.32
CA GLY A 100 -10.57 7.36 13.21
C GLY A 100 -9.68 6.17 13.59
N ASP A 101 -9.11 5.48 12.60
CA ASP A 101 -8.23 4.31 12.80
C ASP A 101 -6.75 4.58 12.47
N TYR A 102 -6.43 5.76 11.95
CA TYR A 102 -5.09 6.15 11.49
C TYR A 102 -4.49 5.19 10.45
N ALA A 103 -5.35 4.45 9.72
CA ALA A 103 -4.90 3.51 8.71
C ALA A 103 -4.24 4.25 7.55
N ILE A 104 -2.97 3.95 7.30
CA ILE A 104 -2.18 4.53 6.20
C ILE A 104 -2.86 4.23 4.87
N GLN A 105 -3.06 5.27 4.05
CA GLN A 105 -3.59 5.19 2.69
C GLN A 105 -2.52 5.52 1.64
N LYS A 106 -1.57 6.41 1.97
CA LYS A 106 -0.47 6.82 1.10
C LYS A 106 0.71 7.30 1.95
N ILE A 107 1.93 6.97 1.52
CA ILE A 107 3.17 7.56 2.03
C ILE A 107 3.88 8.18 0.84
N GLU A 108 4.23 9.45 0.94
CA GLU A 108 5.05 10.17 -0.03
C GLU A 108 6.37 10.50 0.65
N ILE A 109 7.48 10.17 0.00
CA ILE A 109 8.83 10.37 0.52
C ILE A 109 9.47 11.51 -0.25
N GLU A 110 9.95 12.52 0.45
CA GLU A 110 10.73 13.59 -0.17
C GLU A 110 12.13 13.05 -0.51
N LYS A 111 12.59 13.37 -1.72
CA LYS A 111 13.95 13.06 -2.19
C LYS A 111 14.89 14.20 -1.88
#